data_AF-A0A523WEJ9-F1
#
_entry.id   AF-A0A523WEJ9-F1
#
_cell.length_a   1.000
_cell.length_b   1.000
_cell.length_c   1.000
_cell.angle_alpha   90.00
_cell.angle_beta   90.00
_cell.angle_gamma   90.00
#
_symmetry.space_group_name_H-M   'P 1'
#
loop_
_entity.id
_entity.type
_entity.pdbx_description
1 polymer ?
#
loop_
_entity_poly.entity_id
_entity_poly.type
_entity_poly.pdbx_seq_one_letter_code
_entity_poly.pdbx_strand_id
1 'polypeptide(L)'
;MHRPVMPPNSEDSQLTKEEATDLEPEKVSGAQRPRRAKWIELSKILFSALVLVFLVTRVKPSQMAAAISEADFSYLLLALAILPLNLFWQSSRWWLLLKKVKPEVSFRESFQSTLVGLTLGLTIPGGVGGWGKILIIPEKNRATLLGLAVAESLSMYFATLFWGLPALAFFLFGKLRLALLIMLVFSLVIITVVLFRKNLYQTIYPLIPFKSKAADFGEAVKLLGVGKIFTILGISLVFFLTFNFQLF
;
A
#
# COMPACT_ATOMS: atom_id res chain seq x y z
N MET A 1 53.66 39.99 39.71
CA MET A 1 52.32 40.08 40.32
C MET A 1 51.63 38.73 40.16
N HIS A 2 51.85 37.81 41.10
CA HIS A 2 51.17 36.51 41.15
C HIS A 2 49.94 36.64 42.05
N ARG A 3 48.74 36.38 41.50
CA ARG A 3 47.54 36.16 42.30
C ARG A 3 47.41 34.67 42.63
N PRO A 4 47.03 34.31 43.86
CA PRO A 4 46.83 32.92 44.24
C PRO A 4 45.56 32.34 43.59
N VAL A 5 45.67 31.13 43.06
CA VAL A 5 44.55 30.34 42.54
C VAL A 5 43.86 29.70 43.76
N MET A 6 42.61 30.09 44.02
CA MET A 6 41.77 29.48 45.04
C MET A 6 41.40 28.05 44.61
N PRO A 7 41.38 27.07 45.54
CA PRO A 7 40.91 25.72 45.25
C PRO A 7 39.40 25.71 44.96
N PRO A 8 38.90 24.75 44.17
CA PRO A 8 37.48 24.64 43.84
C PRO A 8 36.66 24.40 45.11
N ASN A 9 35.55 25.13 45.23
CA ASN A 9 34.61 25.03 46.33
C ASN A 9 33.98 23.62 46.34
N SER A 10 34.05 22.93 47.49
CA SER A 10 33.61 21.54 47.66
C SER A 10 32.09 21.31 47.58
N GLU A 11 31.32 22.37 47.31
CA GLU A 11 29.86 22.32 47.16
C GLU A 11 29.41 21.92 45.74
N ASP A 12 30.18 22.22 44.71
CA ASP A 12 29.84 21.85 43.32
C ASP A 12 29.97 20.35 43.04
N SER A 13 30.67 19.60 43.90
CA SER A 13 30.81 18.14 43.79
C SER A 13 29.65 17.36 44.40
N GLN A 14 28.72 18.02 45.09
CA GLN A 14 27.53 17.37 45.66
C GLN A 14 26.32 17.47 44.74
N LEU A 15 26.21 18.55 43.95
CA LEU A 15 25.12 18.73 42.97
C LEU A 15 25.15 17.71 41.82
N THR A 16 26.30 17.08 41.54
CA THR A 16 26.39 16.06 40.46
C THR A 16 26.07 14.63 40.93
N LYS A 17 25.93 14.37 42.24
CA LYS A 17 25.65 13.02 42.75
C LYS A 17 24.17 12.76 43.03
N GLU A 18 23.36 13.78 43.28
CA GLU A 18 21.91 13.61 43.45
C GLU A 18 21.16 13.50 42.11
N GLU A 19 21.62 14.16 41.04
CA GLU A 19 20.98 14.06 39.70
C GLU A 19 21.31 12.77 38.93
N ALA A 20 22.31 12.00 39.36
CA ALA A 20 22.75 10.78 38.67
C ALA A 20 22.02 9.50 39.11
N THR A 21 21.10 9.58 40.07
CA THR A 21 20.41 8.41 40.65
C THR A 21 18.99 8.18 40.12
N ASP A 22 18.48 9.05 39.24
CA ASP A 22 17.14 8.94 38.63
C ASP A 22 17.14 8.39 37.20
N LEU A 23 18.27 7.92 36.70
CA LEU A 23 18.34 7.19 35.42
C LEU A 23 18.30 5.68 35.66
N GLU A 24 17.24 5.20 36.34
CA GLU A 24 16.83 3.81 36.13
C GLU A 24 16.44 3.65 34.64
N PRO A 25 16.95 2.64 33.93
CA PRO A 25 16.45 2.33 32.61
C PRO A 25 15.00 1.89 32.77
N GLU A 26 14.08 2.81 32.46
CA GLU A 26 12.66 2.55 32.30
C GLU A 26 12.54 1.27 31.48
N LYS A 27 12.13 0.19 32.17
CA LYS A 27 11.87 -1.11 31.56
C LYS A 27 10.97 -0.83 30.37
N VAL A 28 11.53 -0.95 29.16
CA VAL A 28 10.76 -1.00 27.92
C VAL A 28 9.82 -2.17 28.09
N SER A 29 8.61 -1.84 28.55
CA SER A 29 7.51 -2.74 28.77
C SER A 29 7.34 -3.48 27.47
N GLY A 30 7.75 -4.75 27.48
CA GLY A 30 7.53 -5.66 26.39
C GLY A 30 6.03 -5.73 26.19
N ALA A 31 5.52 -4.90 25.28
CA ALA A 31 4.12 -4.87 24.90
C ALA A 31 3.79 -6.26 24.36
N GLN A 32 3.32 -7.13 25.26
CA GLN A 32 2.88 -8.47 24.94
C GLN A 32 1.72 -8.30 23.95
N ARG A 33 1.99 -8.57 22.67
CA ARG A 33 0.95 -8.54 21.63
C ARG A 33 -0.22 -9.39 22.13
N PRO A 34 -1.46 -8.86 22.14
CA PRO A 34 -2.60 -9.54 22.74
C PRO A 34 -2.76 -10.90 22.09
N ARG A 35 -2.98 -11.94 22.92
CA ARG A 35 -3.07 -13.36 22.51
C ARG A 35 -4.02 -13.59 21.32
N ARG A 36 -5.06 -12.73 21.18
CA ARG A 36 -6.00 -12.71 20.05
C ARG A 36 -5.36 -12.38 18.69
N ALA A 37 -4.32 -11.53 18.65
CA ALA A 37 -3.61 -11.19 17.43
C ALA A 37 -2.86 -12.40 16.84
N LYS A 38 -2.26 -13.23 17.69
CA LYS A 38 -1.58 -14.46 17.27
C LYS A 38 -2.54 -15.47 16.64
N TRP A 39 -3.75 -15.61 17.21
CA TRP A 39 -4.77 -16.50 16.64
C TRP A 39 -5.23 -16.05 15.26
N ILE A 40 -5.47 -14.75 15.06
CA ILE A 40 -5.88 -14.23 13.74
C ILE A 40 -4.79 -14.47 12.69
N GLU A 41 -3.51 -14.29 13.05
CA GLU A 41 -2.38 -14.59 12.15
C GLU A 41 -2.33 -16.09 11.81
N LEU A 42 -2.48 -16.96 12.81
CA LEU A 42 -2.46 -18.42 12.61
C LEU A 42 -3.63 -18.89 11.74
N SER A 43 -4.83 -18.33 11.93
CA SER A 43 -6.01 -18.63 11.11
C SER A 43 -5.80 -18.26 9.64
N LYS A 44 -5.17 -17.11 9.36
CA LYS A 44 -4.89 -16.66 7.98
C LYS A 44 -3.90 -17.58 7.28
N ILE A 45 -2.85 -18.00 8.00
CA ILE A 45 -1.85 -18.94 7.49
C ILE A 45 -2.51 -20.29 7.20
N LEU A 46 -3.29 -20.82 8.15
CA LEU A 46 -4.02 -22.07 7.99
C LEU A 46 -4.99 -22.02 6.81
N PHE A 47 -5.75 -20.94 6.67
CA PHE A 47 -6.66 -20.75 5.55
C PHE A 47 -5.92 -20.70 4.20
N SER A 48 -4.81 -19.96 4.15
CA SER A 48 -3.97 -19.89 2.93
C SER A 48 -3.39 -21.25 2.56
N ALA A 49 -2.91 -22.01 3.55
CA ALA A 49 -2.42 -23.38 3.35
C ALA A 49 -3.53 -24.33 2.88
N LEU A 50 -4.74 -24.22 3.46
CA LEU A 50 -5.89 -25.02 3.05
C LEU A 50 -6.28 -24.76 1.60
N VAL A 51 -6.34 -23.48 1.19
CA VAL A 51 -6.62 -23.11 -0.20
C VAL A 51 -5.54 -23.66 -1.13
N LEU A 52 -4.27 -23.60 -0.74
CA LEU A 52 -3.16 -24.10 -1.54
C LEU A 52 -3.21 -25.63 -1.70
N VAL A 53 -3.49 -26.37 -0.63
CA VAL A 53 -3.71 -27.83 -0.67
C VAL A 53 -4.93 -28.16 -1.54
N PHE A 54 -6.01 -27.40 -1.42
CA PHE A 54 -7.21 -27.58 -2.24
C PHE A 54 -6.90 -27.37 -3.74
N LEU A 55 -6.13 -26.34 -4.10
CA LEU A 55 -5.71 -26.08 -5.48
C LEU A 55 -4.84 -27.21 -6.03
N VAL A 56 -3.81 -27.63 -5.30
CA VAL A 56 -2.86 -28.66 -5.76
C VAL A 56 -3.51 -30.03 -5.88
N THR A 57 -4.45 -30.37 -4.99
CA THR A 57 -5.16 -31.66 -5.04
C THR A 57 -6.24 -31.71 -6.11
N ARG A 58 -6.76 -30.56 -6.54
CA ARG A 58 -7.80 -30.48 -7.58
C ARG A 58 -7.25 -30.35 -8.98
N VAL A 59 -6.05 -29.77 -9.16
CA VAL A 59 -5.43 -29.62 -10.47
C VAL A 59 -4.56 -30.83 -10.78
N LYS A 60 -4.93 -31.59 -11.82
CA LYS A 60 -4.14 -32.76 -12.26
C LYS A 60 -2.87 -32.30 -12.96
N PRO A 61 -1.67 -32.78 -12.58
CA PRO A 61 -0.41 -32.39 -13.24
C PRO A 61 -0.41 -32.63 -14.76
N SER A 62 -1.12 -33.68 -15.22
CA SER A 62 -1.26 -33.97 -16.66
C SER A 62 -2.03 -32.87 -17.41
N GLN A 63 -2.99 -32.20 -16.78
CA GLN A 63 -3.71 -31.07 -17.38
C GLN A 63 -2.84 -29.83 -17.47
N MET A 64 -1.94 -29.61 -16.50
CA MET A 64 -0.96 -28.52 -16.57
C MET A 64 0.05 -28.75 -17.70
N ALA A 65 0.56 -29.97 -17.85
CA ALA A 65 1.49 -30.31 -18.92
C ALA A 65 0.86 -30.16 -20.31
N ALA A 66 -0.39 -30.62 -20.47
CA ALA A 66 -1.15 -30.44 -21.71
C ALA A 66 -1.37 -28.96 -22.03
N ALA A 67 -1.79 -28.15 -21.05
CA ALA A 67 -1.98 -26.71 -21.22
C ALA A 67 -0.69 -25.98 -21.62
N ILE A 68 0.47 -26.40 -21.12
CA ILE A 68 1.77 -25.83 -21.53
C ILE A 68 2.12 -26.24 -22.96
N SER A 69 1.84 -27.48 -23.37
CA SER A 69 2.12 -27.93 -24.74
C SER A 69 1.17 -27.31 -25.78
N GLU A 70 -0.07 -26.99 -25.38
CA GLU A 70 -1.08 -26.35 -26.22
C GLU A 70 -0.97 -24.82 -26.19
N ALA A 71 -0.13 -24.25 -25.30
CA ALA A 71 0.06 -22.82 -25.21
C ALA A 71 0.75 -22.27 -26.46
N ASP A 72 0.12 -21.30 -27.11
CA ASP A 72 0.75 -20.57 -28.21
C ASP A 72 1.80 -19.60 -27.68
N PHE A 73 3.04 -19.85 -28.08
CA PHE A 73 4.22 -19.09 -27.68
C PHE A 73 4.12 -17.59 -28.05
N SER A 74 3.34 -17.26 -29.08
CA SER A 74 3.11 -15.89 -29.53
C SER A 74 2.42 -15.04 -28.46
N TYR A 75 1.40 -15.60 -27.79
CA TYR A 75 0.71 -14.92 -26.69
C TYR A 75 1.62 -14.76 -25.47
N LEU A 76 2.48 -15.76 -25.18
CA LEU A 76 3.44 -15.66 -24.09
C LEU A 76 4.47 -14.53 -24.33
N LEU A 77 4.98 -14.42 -25.56
CA LEU A 77 5.91 -13.36 -25.93
C LEU A 77 5.24 -11.98 -25.87
N LEU A 78 3.99 -11.88 -26.31
CA LEU A 78 3.20 -10.66 -26.21
C LEU A 78 2.97 -10.25 -24.75
N ALA A 79 2.57 -11.19 -23.88
CA ALA A 79 2.40 -10.94 -22.46
C ALA A 79 3.72 -10.48 -21.79
N LEU A 80 4.84 -11.08 -22.19
CA LEU A 80 6.18 -10.67 -21.72
C LEU A 80 6.55 -9.27 -22.22
N ALA A 81 6.18 -8.90 -23.45
CA ALA A 81 6.41 -7.58 -24.01
C ALA A 81 5.54 -6.49 -23.37
N ILE A 82 4.33 -6.85 -22.89
CA ILE A 82 3.42 -5.95 -22.17
C ILE A 82 3.86 -5.74 -20.71
N LEU A 83 4.58 -6.69 -20.10
CA LEU A 83 5.01 -6.62 -18.71
C LEU A 83 5.79 -5.33 -18.35
N PRO A 84 6.80 -4.87 -19.13
CA PRO A 84 7.47 -3.58 -18.88
C PRO A 84 6.52 -2.39 -18.84
N LEU A 85 5.49 -2.39 -19.70
CA LEU A 85 4.48 -1.33 -19.74
C LEU A 85 3.64 -1.33 -18.45
N ASN A 86 3.27 -2.50 -17.94
CA ASN A 86 2.58 -2.62 -16.65
C ASN A 86 3.43 -2.14 -15.48
N LEU A 87 4.72 -2.51 -15.45
CA LEU A 87 5.66 -2.02 -14.44
C LEU A 87 5.86 -0.51 -14.53
N PHE A 88 5.88 0.05 -15.74
CA PHE A 88 5.97 1.49 -15.97
C PHE A 88 4.76 2.23 -15.39
N TRP A 89 3.53 1.75 -15.65
CA TRP A 89 2.33 2.38 -15.11
C TRP A 89 2.23 2.27 -13.59
N GLN A 90 2.60 1.13 -13.02
CA GLN A 90 2.63 0.94 -11.57
C GLN A 90 3.64 1.89 -10.92
N SER A 91 4.86 1.95 -11.48
CA SER A 91 5.92 2.83 -10.97
C SER A 91 5.58 4.31 -11.17
N SER A 92 4.92 4.68 -12.26
CA SER A 92 4.50 6.06 -12.53
C SER A 92 3.49 6.56 -11.49
N ARG A 93 2.51 5.73 -11.11
CA ARG A 93 1.55 6.07 -10.05
C ARG A 93 2.25 6.27 -8.71
N TRP A 94 3.11 5.32 -8.36
CA TRP A 94 3.86 5.39 -7.12
C TRP A 94 4.78 6.63 -7.08
N TRP A 95 5.45 6.94 -8.19
CA TRP A 95 6.29 8.11 -8.33
C TRP A 95 5.52 9.42 -8.17
N LEU A 96 4.33 9.53 -8.78
CA LEU A 96 3.47 10.71 -8.65
C LEU A 96 3.00 10.93 -7.21
N LEU A 97 2.74 9.84 -6.47
CA LEU A 97 2.39 9.89 -5.05
C LEU A 97 3.59 10.30 -4.20
N LEU A 98 4.76 9.68 -4.42
CA LEU A 98 5.99 9.98 -3.68
C LEU A 98 6.44 11.43 -3.84
N LYS A 99 6.30 12.01 -5.03
CA LYS A 99 6.62 13.43 -5.28
C LYS A 99 5.88 14.43 -4.40
N LYS A 100 4.82 14.01 -3.69
CA LYS A 100 4.10 14.86 -2.74
C LYS A 100 4.76 14.98 -1.38
N VAL A 101 5.56 13.99 -1.00
CA VAL A 101 6.27 13.97 0.27
C VAL A 101 7.76 14.22 0.04
N LYS A 102 8.31 13.66 -1.05
CA LYS A 102 9.70 13.84 -1.48
C LYS A 102 9.76 14.36 -2.92
N PRO A 103 9.73 15.69 -3.15
CA PRO A 103 9.70 16.27 -4.51
C PRO A 103 10.88 15.88 -5.40
N GLU A 104 12.05 15.63 -4.79
CA GLU A 104 13.30 15.28 -5.45
C GLU A 104 13.37 13.81 -5.90
N VAL A 105 12.35 13.00 -5.57
CA VAL A 105 12.35 11.58 -5.92
C VAL A 105 12.37 11.37 -7.44
N SER A 106 13.36 10.60 -7.89
CA SER A 106 13.51 10.21 -9.28
C SER A 106 12.55 9.08 -9.64
N PHE A 107 12.22 8.96 -10.93
CA PHE A 107 11.44 7.83 -11.42
C PHE A 107 12.16 6.49 -11.18
N ARG A 108 13.50 6.49 -11.27
CA ARG A 108 14.33 5.31 -11.03
C ARG A 108 14.20 4.78 -9.59
N GLU A 109 14.25 5.67 -8.59
CA GLU A 109 14.02 5.29 -7.19
C GLU A 109 12.62 4.69 -6.99
N SER A 110 11.61 5.28 -7.62
CA SER A 110 10.24 4.75 -7.55
C SER A 110 10.11 3.39 -8.24
N PHE A 111 10.75 3.21 -9.39
CA PHE A 111 10.78 1.93 -10.11
C PHE A 111 11.46 0.83 -9.29
N GLN A 112 12.64 1.11 -8.72
CA GLN A 112 13.34 0.17 -7.82
C GLN A 112 12.50 -0.17 -6.58
N SER A 113 11.87 0.83 -5.97
CA SER A 113 10.95 0.66 -4.86
C SER A 113 9.76 -0.23 -5.23
N THR A 114 9.15 -0.02 -6.40
CA THR A 114 8.07 -0.87 -6.94
C THR A 114 8.53 -2.31 -7.12
N LEU A 115 9.71 -2.54 -7.71
CA LEU A 115 10.23 -3.89 -7.90
C LEU A 115 10.39 -4.63 -6.57
N VAL A 116 10.94 -3.99 -5.54
CA VAL A 116 11.05 -4.64 -4.23
C VAL A 116 9.69 -4.88 -3.58
N GLY A 117 8.74 -3.95 -3.75
CA GLY A 117 7.36 -4.19 -3.34
C GLY A 117 6.74 -5.41 -4.02
N LEU A 118 6.99 -5.59 -5.32
CA LEU A 118 6.53 -6.75 -6.08
C LEU A 118 7.22 -8.03 -5.60
N THR A 119 8.54 -8.04 -5.46
CA THR A 119 9.29 -9.21 -4.96
C THR A 119 8.80 -9.62 -3.57
N LEU A 120 8.68 -8.67 -2.64
CA LEU A 120 8.16 -8.98 -1.31
C LEU A 120 6.70 -9.39 -1.34
N GLY A 121 5.89 -8.80 -2.23
CA GLY A 121 4.48 -9.16 -2.43
C GLY A 121 4.28 -10.58 -2.96
N LEU A 122 5.20 -11.07 -3.79
CA LEU A 122 5.20 -12.45 -4.29
C LEU A 122 5.69 -13.45 -3.25
N THR A 123 6.63 -13.06 -2.40
CA THR A 123 7.22 -13.94 -1.38
C THR A 123 6.40 -14.01 -0.10
N ILE A 124 5.76 -12.91 0.32
CA ILE A 124 5.06 -12.81 1.60
C ILE A 124 3.56 -13.08 1.41
N PRO A 125 3.02 -14.18 1.96
CA PRO A 125 1.61 -14.51 1.83
C PRO A 125 0.70 -13.47 2.52
N GLY A 126 -0.50 -13.28 1.99
CA GLY A 126 -1.50 -12.35 2.55
C GLY A 126 -1.38 -10.90 2.05
N GLY A 127 -0.60 -10.63 1.01
CA GLY A 127 -0.57 -9.33 0.32
C GLY A 127 0.14 -8.20 1.09
N VAL A 128 0.68 -8.49 2.29
CA VAL A 128 1.42 -7.53 3.12
C VAL A 128 2.78 -7.19 2.50
N GLY A 129 3.33 -8.06 1.65
CA GLY A 129 4.60 -7.82 0.97
C GLY A 129 4.57 -6.67 -0.05
N GLY A 130 3.41 -6.36 -0.65
CA GLY A 130 3.28 -5.26 -1.61
C GLY A 130 3.59 -3.88 -1.03
N TRP A 131 3.51 -3.76 0.31
CA TRP A 131 3.85 -2.56 1.07
C TRP A 131 5.36 -2.40 1.28
N GLY A 132 6.13 -3.44 0.97
CA GLY A 132 7.59 -3.47 1.07
C GLY A 132 8.30 -2.40 0.24
N LYS A 133 7.63 -1.83 -0.77
CA LYS A 133 8.13 -0.69 -1.55
C LYS A 133 8.48 0.52 -0.68
N ILE A 134 7.81 0.69 0.46
CA ILE A 134 8.05 1.79 1.39
C ILE A 134 9.42 1.69 2.06
N LEU A 135 9.96 0.48 2.23
CA LEU A 135 11.16 0.23 3.03
C LEU A 135 12.39 0.97 2.47
N ILE A 136 12.51 1.02 1.14
CA ILE A 136 13.69 1.56 0.44
C ILE A 136 13.65 3.08 0.36
N ILE A 137 12.47 3.70 0.42
CA ILE A 137 12.37 5.16 0.34
C ILE A 137 12.81 5.76 1.69
N PRO A 138 13.90 6.53 1.73
CA PRO A 138 14.33 7.21 2.95
C PRO A 138 13.38 8.39 3.19
N GLU A 139 12.51 8.24 4.18
CA GLU A 139 11.58 9.28 4.63
C GLU A 139 11.44 9.21 6.15
N LYS A 140 11.40 10.38 6.79
CA LYS A 140 11.34 10.47 8.25
C LYS A 140 9.98 10.01 8.77
N ASN A 141 8.92 10.32 8.02
CA ASN A 141 7.56 9.91 8.35
C ASN A 141 7.12 8.67 7.54
N ARG A 142 7.44 7.48 8.08
CA ARG A 142 7.00 6.19 7.51
C ARG A 142 5.47 6.05 7.45
N ALA A 143 4.74 6.72 8.34
CA ALA A 143 3.29 6.64 8.38
C ALA A 143 2.64 7.37 7.19
N THR A 144 3.19 8.51 6.78
CA THR A 144 2.76 9.20 5.55
C THR A 144 2.99 8.33 4.31
N LEU A 145 4.14 7.64 4.21
CA LEU A 145 4.41 6.71 3.11
C LEU A 145 3.44 5.53 3.09
N LEU A 146 3.07 5.00 4.26
CA LEU A 146 2.02 3.99 4.38
C LEU A 146 0.68 4.53 3.87
N GLY A 147 0.30 5.75 4.28
CA GLY A 147 -0.92 6.40 3.81
C GLY A 147 -0.97 6.54 2.28
N LEU A 148 0.15 6.93 1.65
CA LEU A 148 0.26 7.01 0.20
C LEU A 148 0.12 5.63 -0.48
N ALA A 149 0.73 4.58 0.07
CA ALA A 149 0.58 3.23 -0.47
C ALA A 149 -0.86 2.70 -0.32
N VAL A 150 -1.59 3.11 0.72
CA VAL A 150 -3.02 2.81 0.88
C VAL A 150 -3.81 3.53 -0.21
N ALA A 151 -3.54 4.83 -0.42
CA ALA A 151 -4.19 5.60 -1.47
C ALA A 151 -3.95 4.99 -2.86
N GLU A 152 -2.74 4.50 -3.12
CA GLU A 152 -2.43 3.77 -4.36
C GLU A 152 -3.26 2.50 -4.50
N SER A 153 -3.31 1.67 -3.45
CA SER A 153 -4.07 0.41 -3.46
C SER A 153 -5.57 0.65 -3.66
N LEU A 154 -6.12 1.68 -3.00
CA LEU A 154 -7.51 2.13 -3.18
C LEU A 154 -7.79 2.55 -4.62
N SER A 155 -6.83 3.23 -5.27
CA SER A 155 -6.99 3.61 -6.68
C SER A 155 -7.05 2.40 -7.62
N MET A 156 -6.37 1.30 -7.26
CA MET A 156 -6.45 0.05 -8.01
C MET A 156 -7.78 -0.66 -7.78
N TYR A 157 -8.25 -0.74 -6.53
CA TYR A 157 -9.58 -1.30 -6.24
C TYR A 157 -10.69 -0.52 -6.92
N PHE A 158 -10.56 0.81 -7.01
CA PHE A 158 -11.47 1.63 -7.80
C PHE A 158 -11.48 1.18 -9.27
N ALA A 159 -10.31 1.05 -9.91
CA ALA A 159 -10.24 0.63 -11.31
C ALA A 159 -10.84 -0.77 -11.51
N THR A 160 -10.55 -1.71 -10.60
CA THR A 160 -11.11 -3.06 -10.64
C THR A 160 -12.63 -3.07 -10.50
N LEU A 161 -13.20 -2.29 -9.58
CA LEU A 161 -14.66 -2.20 -9.42
C LEU A 161 -15.32 -1.46 -10.59
N PHE A 162 -14.68 -0.40 -11.08
CA PHE A 162 -15.16 0.41 -12.19
C PHE A 162 -15.35 -0.41 -13.46
N TRP A 163 -14.38 -1.28 -13.79
CA TRP A 163 -14.49 -2.17 -14.94
C TRP A 163 -15.19 -3.49 -14.63
N GLY A 164 -14.99 -4.03 -13.44
CA GLY A 164 -15.47 -5.36 -13.05
C GLY A 164 -16.97 -5.44 -12.81
N LEU A 165 -17.58 -4.46 -12.11
CA LEU A 165 -19.02 -4.49 -11.83
C LEU A 165 -19.88 -4.39 -13.11
N PRO A 166 -19.60 -3.47 -14.06
CA PRO A 166 -20.32 -3.42 -15.31
C PRO A 166 -20.12 -4.66 -16.17
N ALA A 167 -18.88 -5.17 -16.24
CA ALA A 167 -18.58 -6.40 -16.98
C ALA A 167 -19.36 -7.60 -16.42
N LEU A 168 -19.41 -7.74 -15.09
CA LEU A 168 -20.19 -8.78 -14.43
C LEU A 168 -21.70 -8.62 -14.67
N ALA A 169 -22.23 -7.39 -14.57
CA ALA A 169 -23.64 -7.12 -14.84
C ALA A 169 -24.01 -7.41 -16.30
N PHE A 170 -23.14 -7.06 -17.24
CA PHE A 170 -23.31 -7.39 -18.65
C PHE A 170 -23.29 -8.89 -18.88
N PHE A 171 -22.33 -9.60 -18.28
CA PHE A 171 -22.20 -11.05 -18.40
C PHE A 171 -23.42 -11.81 -17.84
N LEU A 172 -23.93 -11.40 -16.66
CA LEU A 172 -25.05 -12.09 -16.01
C LEU A 172 -26.41 -11.78 -16.62
N PHE A 173 -26.63 -10.54 -17.06
CA PHE A 173 -27.97 -10.08 -17.47
C PHE A 173 -28.08 -9.79 -18.97
N GLY A 174 -26.97 -9.76 -19.72
CA GLY A 174 -26.93 -9.38 -21.14
C GLY A 174 -27.36 -7.93 -21.42
N LYS A 175 -27.57 -7.12 -20.37
CA LYS A 175 -28.17 -5.78 -20.47
C LYS A 175 -27.09 -4.71 -20.47
N LEU A 176 -26.69 -4.26 -21.66
CA LEU A 176 -25.73 -3.15 -21.82
C LEU A 176 -26.17 -1.88 -21.07
N ARG A 177 -27.48 -1.57 -21.09
CA ARG A 177 -28.02 -0.40 -20.36
C ARG A 177 -27.75 -0.46 -18.85
N LEU A 178 -27.82 -1.65 -18.25
CA LEU A 178 -27.56 -1.83 -16.82
C LEU A 178 -26.07 -1.60 -16.50
N ALA A 179 -25.18 -2.16 -17.33
CA ALA A 179 -23.73 -1.94 -17.19
C ALA A 179 -23.37 -0.44 -17.28
N LEU A 180 -23.93 0.27 -18.26
CA LEU A 180 -23.73 1.71 -18.42
C LEU A 180 -24.27 2.51 -17.23
N LEU A 181 -25.43 2.13 -16.68
CA LEU A 181 -26.01 2.77 -15.49
C LEU A 181 -25.10 2.58 -14.27
N ILE A 182 -24.57 1.37 -14.07
CA ILE A 182 -23.61 1.09 -12.98
C ILE A 182 -22.36 1.96 -13.12
N MET A 183 -21.78 2.06 -14.32
CA MET A 183 -20.63 2.94 -14.58
C MET A 183 -20.95 4.40 -14.26
N LEU A 184 -22.12 4.88 -14.68
CA LEU A 184 -22.56 6.25 -14.44
C LEU A 184 -22.70 6.53 -12.94
N VAL A 185 -23.44 5.70 -12.22
CA VAL A 185 -23.67 5.86 -10.77
C VAL A 185 -22.34 5.79 -10.02
N PHE A 186 -21.47 4.84 -10.36
CA PHE A 186 -20.17 4.70 -9.71
C PHE A 186 -19.27 5.92 -9.97
N SER A 187 -19.29 6.46 -11.20
CA SER A 187 -18.59 7.71 -11.54
C SER A 187 -19.11 8.90 -10.73
N LEU A 188 -20.43 9.05 -10.61
CA LEU A 188 -21.05 10.14 -9.83
C LEU A 188 -20.72 10.03 -8.34
N VAL A 189 -20.76 8.82 -7.77
CA VAL A 189 -20.36 8.57 -6.37
C VAL A 189 -18.91 8.98 -6.16
N ILE A 190 -18.01 8.63 -7.09
CA ILE A 190 -16.59 8.95 -6.97
C ILE A 190 -16.32 10.44 -7.11
N ILE A 191 -16.95 11.11 -8.08
CA ILE A 191 -16.90 12.57 -8.20
C ILE A 191 -17.37 13.21 -6.89
N THR A 192 -18.50 12.76 -6.35
CA THR A 192 -19.03 13.25 -5.07
C THR A 192 -18.02 13.03 -3.94
N VAL A 193 -17.48 11.83 -3.78
CA VAL A 193 -16.47 11.50 -2.74
C VAL A 193 -15.23 12.39 -2.87
N VAL A 194 -14.74 12.63 -4.10
CA VAL A 194 -13.55 13.46 -4.34
C VAL A 194 -13.80 14.95 -4.04
N LEU A 195 -14.97 15.47 -4.43
CA LEU A 195 -15.38 16.85 -4.18
C LEU A 195 -15.63 17.11 -2.69
N PHE A 196 -16.35 16.20 -2.01
CA PHE A 196 -16.70 16.31 -0.60
C PHE A 196 -15.68 15.66 0.35
N ARG A 197 -14.46 15.34 -0.12
CA ARG A 197 -13.44 14.60 0.65
C ARG A 197 -13.12 15.21 2.01
N LYS A 198 -13.16 16.54 2.14
CA LYS A 198 -12.90 17.25 3.41
C LYS A 198 -13.97 16.93 4.46
N ASN A 199 -15.24 17.02 4.08
CA ASN A 199 -16.37 16.71 4.96
C ASN A 199 -16.43 15.21 5.26
N LEU A 200 -16.21 14.37 4.24
CA LEU A 200 -16.24 12.92 4.38
C LEU A 200 -15.15 12.43 5.36
N TYR A 201 -13.95 13.00 5.29
CA TYR A 201 -12.88 12.67 6.24
C TYR A 201 -13.29 13.00 7.68
N GLN A 202 -13.90 14.16 7.92
CA GLN A 202 -14.35 14.55 9.26
C GLN A 202 -15.46 13.66 9.79
N THR A 203 -16.36 13.17 8.92
CA THR A 203 -17.43 12.23 9.29
C THR A 203 -16.91 10.81 9.56
N ILE A 204 -15.95 10.32 8.77
CA ILE A 204 -15.45 8.93 8.88
C ILE A 204 -14.37 8.80 9.97
N TYR A 205 -13.54 9.83 10.19
CA TYR A 205 -12.48 9.83 11.21
C TYR A 205 -12.93 9.31 12.60
N PRO A 206 -14.08 9.72 13.17
CA PRO A 206 -14.51 9.22 14.48
C PRO A 206 -14.94 7.75 14.49
N LEU A 207 -15.30 7.16 13.35
CA LEU A 207 -15.72 5.76 13.27
C LEU A 207 -14.55 4.77 13.20
N ILE A 208 -13.32 5.24 12.95
CA ILE A 208 -12.16 4.36 12.78
C ILE A 208 -11.49 4.09 14.13
N PRO A 209 -11.37 2.82 14.59
CA PRO A 209 -10.78 2.48 15.89
C PRO A 209 -9.27 2.71 15.98
N PHE A 210 -8.57 2.90 14.85
CA PHE A 210 -7.12 3.16 14.78
C PHE A 210 -6.80 4.64 14.48
N LYS A 211 -7.13 5.53 15.42
CA LYS A 211 -7.07 6.99 15.24
C LYS A 211 -5.70 7.54 14.81
N SER A 212 -4.59 6.99 15.30
CA SER A 212 -3.24 7.44 14.90
C SER A 212 -2.96 7.17 13.42
N LYS A 213 -3.16 5.93 12.96
CA LYS A 213 -2.99 5.54 11.55
C LYS A 213 -3.98 6.23 10.61
N ALA A 214 -5.20 6.52 11.09
CA ALA A 214 -6.21 7.24 10.33
C ALA A 214 -5.84 8.72 10.14
N ALA A 215 -5.19 9.34 11.12
CA ALA A 215 -4.68 10.71 11.01
C ALA A 215 -3.58 10.80 9.94
N ASP A 216 -2.64 9.85 9.92
CA ASP A 216 -1.56 9.78 8.93
C ASP A 216 -2.10 9.57 7.50
N PHE A 217 -3.16 8.77 7.35
CA PHE A 217 -3.87 8.62 6.07
C PHE A 217 -4.60 9.92 5.67
N GLY A 218 -5.25 10.59 6.62
CA GLY A 218 -5.88 11.88 6.40
C GLY A 218 -4.90 12.95 5.94
N GLU A 219 -3.69 12.96 6.49
CA GLU A 219 -2.61 13.83 6.06
C GLU A 219 -2.16 13.50 4.63
N ALA A 220 -1.94 12.23 4.30
CA ALA A 220 -1.62 11.80 2.94
C ALA A 220 -2.71 12.20 1.91
N VAL A 221 -4.00 12.06 2.26
CA VAL A 221 -5.13 12.48 1.41
C VAL A 221 -5.22 14.01 1.27
N LYS A 222 -4.88 14.77 2.32
CA LYS A 222 -4.83 16.24 2.26
C LYS A 222 -3.72 16.74 1.33
N LEU A 223 -2.59 16.04 1.27
CA LEU A 223 -1.47 16.34 0.35
C LEU A 223 -1.84 16.09 -1.12
N LEU A 224 -2.89 15.32 -1.39
CA LEU A 224 -3.40 15.05 -2.74
C LEU A 224 -4.42 16.11 -3.18
N GLY A 225 -3.98 16.98 -4.09
CA GLY A 225 -4.88 17.90 -4.80
C GLY A 225 -5.86 17.16 -5.73
N VAL A 226 -7.05 17.72 -5.93
CA VAL A 226 -8.15 17.15 -6.75
C VAL A 226 -7.67 16.68 -8.12
N GLY A 227 -6.97 17.56 -8.85
CA GLY A 227 -6.51 17.23 -10.21
C GLY A 227 -5.56 16.03 -10.23
N LYS A 228 -4.72 15.85 -9.21
CA LYS A 228 -3.80 14.72 -9.12
C LYS A 228 -4.51 13.42 -8.76
N ILE A 229 -5.58 13.46 -7.96
CA ILE A 229 -6.43 12.29 -7.70
C ILE A 229 -7.02 11.79 -9.02
N PHE A 230 -7.57 12.68 -9.85
CA PHE A 230 -8.06 12.31 -11.18
C PHE A 230 -6.96 11.73 -12.09
N THR A 231 -5.76 12.31 -12.08
CA THR A 231 -4.61 11.74 -12.82
C THR A 231 -4.29 10.32 -12.36
N ILE A 232 -4.22 10.09 -11.03
CA ILE A 232 -3.90 8.77 -10.47
C ILE A 232 -5.00 7.76 -10.81
N LEU A 233 -6.27 8.14 -10.68
CA LEU A 233 -7.40 7.27 -11.06
C LEU A 233 -7.38 6.96 -12.55
N GLY A 234 -7.11 7.95 -13.41
CA GLY A 234 -6.98 7.76 -14.86
C GLY A 234 -5.86 6.78 -15.22
N ILE A 235 -4.67 6.95 -14.63
CA ILE A 235 -3.56 6.02 -14.83
C ILE A 235 -3.93 4.62 -14.32
N SER A 236 -4.65 4.52 -13.19
CA SER A 236 -5.11 3.21 -12.67
C SER A 236 -6.11 2.52 -13.61
N LEU A 237 -6.96 3.26 -14.32
CA LEU A 237 -7.85 2.70 -15.34
C LEU A 237 -7.06 2.17 -16.55
N VAL A 238 -6.08 2.94 -17.05
CA VAL A 238 -5.22 2.51 -18.17
C VAL A 238 -4.36 1.31 -17.77
N PHE A 239 -3.79 1.33 -16.57
CA PHE A 239 -3.08 0.20 -16.00
C PHE A 239 -3.96 -1.05 -15.95
N PHE A 240 -5.21 -0.93 -15.48
CA PHE A 240 -6.12 -2.07 -15.41
C PHE A 240 -6.39 -2.67 -16.79
N LEU A 241 -6.62 -1.84 -17.82
CA LEU A 241 -6.79 -2.32 -19.19
C LEU A 241 -5.53 -3.06 -19.67
N THR A 242 -4.37 -2.46 -19.49
CA THR A 242 -3.07 -3.05 -19.88
C THR A 242 -2.82 -4.38 -19.15
N PHE A 243 -3.21 -4.47 -17.88
CA PHE A 243 -3.12 -5.70 -17.10
C PHE A 243 -4.07 -6.79 -17.63
N ASN A 244 -5.30 -6.46 -18.02
CA ASN A 244 -6.21 -7.42 -18.63
C ASN A 244 -5.69 -7.89 -19.98
N PHE A 245 -5.21 -6.98 -20.84
CA PHE A 245 -4.59 -7.35 -22.12
C PHE A 245 -3.33 -8.22 -21.98
N GLN A 246 -2.65 -8.19 -20.83
CA GLN A 246 -1.54 -9.11 -20.57
C GLN A 246 -2.02 -10.54 -20.26
N LEU A 247 -3.23 -10.69 -19.73
CA LEU A 247 -3.77 -11.98 -19.26
C LEU A 247 -4.63 -12.73 -20.28
N PHE A 248 -5.04 -12.06 -21.37
CA PHE A 248 -5.82 -12.62 -22.48
C PHE A 248 -4.96 -12.74 -23.73
#